data_AF-A0A943P762-F1
#
_entry.id   AF-A0A943P762-F1
#
_cell.length_a   1.000
_cell.length_b   1.000
_cell.length_c   1.000
_cell.angle_alpha   90.00
_cell.angle_beta   90.00
_cell.angle_gamma   90.00
#
_symmetry.space_group_name_H-M   'P 1'
#
loop_
_entity.id
_entity.type
_entity.pdbx_description
1 polymer ?
#
loop_
_entity_poly.entity_id
_entity_poly.type
_entity_poly.pdbx_seq_one_letter_code
_entity_poly.pdbx_strand_id
1 'polypeptide(L)'
;MNYTQEVENMCIVKKGPNHGPAPIPEEGKWVKAYEIKDISGFTHGVGWCAPQQGACKLSLNIKDGIIEEALVETIGCSGMTHSAAMASEILPGKTILEALNTDLVCDAINTAMRELFLQIVYGRSQSAFSDDGLNVGAGLEDLGKGLRSQVGTMYGTRYKGVRYLEMAEGYVTRMALDEDDQVIGYEFVSLGKMTDFIKKGDDAQTAYDKSVGTYGRFAEAAKYIDPRKE
;
A
#
# COMPACT_ATOMS: atom_id res chain seq x y z
N MET A 1 5.26 18.50 33.66
CA MET A 1 6.08 19.36 32.78
C MET A 1 6.91 20.23 33.70
N ASN A 2 8.23 20.29 33.51
CA ASN A 2 9.11 21.14 34.33
C ASN A 2 9.48 22.35 33.49
N TYR A 3 9.32 23.56 34.03
CA TYR A 3 9.68 24.80 33.36
C TYR A 3 11.05 25.27 33.83
N THR A 4 11.77 26.03 33.01
CA THR A 4 13.03 26.65 33.45
C THR A 4 12.72 27.81 34.40
N GLN A 5 13.69 28.17 35.23
CA GLN A 5 13.54 29.26 36.19
C GLN A 5 13.22 30.60 35.50
N GLU A 6 13.74 30.82 34.29
CA GLU A 6 13.42 31.99 33.49
C GLU A 6 11.93 32.07 33.12
N VAL A 7 11.30 30.94 32.79
CA VAL A 7 9.86 30.89 32.42
C VAL A 7 8.98 31.08 33.66
N GLU A 8 9.37 30.51 34.80
CA GLU A 8 8.64 30.70 36.07
C GLU A 8 8.63 32.17 36.52
N ASN A 9 9.68 32.93 36.20
CA ASN A 9 9.80 34.35 36.51
C ASN A 9 9.02 35.27 35.57
N MET A 10 8.48 34.76 34.46
CA MET A 10 7.69 35.56 33.52
C MET A 10 6.25 35.71 33.99
N CYS A 11 5.61 36.85 33.69
CA CYS A 11 4.18 37.02 33.93
C CYS A 11 3.35 36.26 32.87
N ILE A 12 2.16 35.81 33.26
CA ILE A 12 1.26 35.08 32.35
C ILE A 12 0.69 36.04 31.30
N VAL A 13 0.94 35.76 30.02
CA VAL A 13 0.26 36.41 28.89
C VAL A 13 -0.88 35.49 28.41
N LYS A 14 -2.13 35.93 28.55
CA LYS A 14 -3.30 35.15 28.13
C LYS A 14 -3.53 35.24 26.63
N LYS A 15 -3.79 34.10 25.98
CA LYS A 15 -4.32 34.04 24.61
C LYS A 15 -5.75 34.62 24.61
N GLY A 16 -6.08 35.43 23.62
CA GLY A 16 -7.44 35.93 23.38
C GLY A 16 -8.35 34.83 22.81
N PRO A 17 -8.82 34.92 21.55
CA PRO A 17 -9.65 33.88 20.95
C PRO A 17 -8.92 32.53 20.81
N ASN A 18 -9.66 31.42 20.95
CA ASN A 18 -9.11 30.08 20.78
C ASN A 18 -9.08 29.67 19.30
N HIS A 19 -7.89 29.74 18.69
CA HIS A 19 -7.63 29.28 17.33
C HIS A 19 -7.36 27.76 17.32
N GLY A 20 -8.40 26.95 17.13
CA GLY A 20 -8.27 25.52 16.81
C GLY A 20 -7.84 25.29 15.34
N PRO A 21 -7.70 24.04 14.90
CA PRO A 21 -7.37 23.71 13.52
C PRO A 21 -8.44 24.22 12.55
N ALA A 22 -8.00 24.55 11.33
CA ALA A 22 -8.91 24.83 10.24
C ALA A 22 -9.65 23.54 9.86
N PRO A 23 -10.96 23.61 9.54
CA PRO A 23 -11.67 22.43 9.06
C PRO A 23 -11.10 22.00 7.70
N ILE A 24 -10.90 20.69 7.53
CA ILE A 24 -10.46 20.05 6.28
C ILE A 24 -11.60 19.18 5.73
N PRO A 25 -11.71 19.04 4.39
CA PRO A 25 -12.72 18.17 3.80
C PRO A 25 -12.28 16.70 3.89
N GLU A 26 -13.17 15.83 4.36
CA GLU A 26 -12.97 14.38 4.38
C GLU A 26 -14.33 13.67 4.43
N GLU A 27 -14.51 12.68 3.56
CA GLU A 27 -15.70 11.81 3.55
C GLU A 27 -17.05 12.54 3.57
N GLY A 28 -17.15 13.63 2.81
CA GLY A 28 -18.36 14.46 2.71
C GLY A 28 -18.54 15.45 3.87
N LYS A 29 -17.60 15.51 4.81
CA LYS A 29 -17.66 16.32 6.03
C LYS A 29 -16.55 17.37 6.05
N TRP A 30 -16.73 18.39 6.88
CA TRP A 30 -15.71 19.39 7.21
C TRP A 30 -15.26 19.18 8.65
N VAL A 31 -14.11 18.55 8.83
CA VAL A 31 -13.64 18.06 10.13
C VAL A 31 -12.48 18.90 10.63
N LYS A 32 -12.50 19.18 11.93
CA LYS A 32 -11.39 19.82 12.63
C LYS A 32 -10.54 18.73 13.26
N ALA A 33 -9.48 18.33 12.56
CA ALA A 33 -8.58 17.27 13.01
C ALA A 33 -7.67 17.75 14.15
N TYR A 34 -7.78 17.13 15.32
CA TYR A 34 -6.91 17.35 16.49
C TYR A 34 -5.97 16.17 16.72
N GLU A 35 -6.44 14.97 16.45
CA GLU A 35 -5.74 13.71 16.66
C GLU A 35 -5.72 12.88 15.37
N ILE A 36 -4.84 11.87 15.32
CA ILE A 36 -4.73 10.97 14.15
C ILE A 36 -6.05 10.29 13.82
N LYS A 37 -6.82 9.93 14.84
CA LYS A 37 -8.12 9.27 14.67
C LYS A 37 -9.16 10.13 13.95
N ASP A 38 -8.94 11.44 13.89
CA ASP A 38 -9.82 12.38 13.21
C ASP A 38 -9.52 12.46 11.71
N ILE A 39 -8.66 11.60 11.17
CA ILE A 39 -8.25 11.62 9.76
C ILE A 39 -8.81 10.40 9.04
N SER A 40 -9.62 10.63 8.02
CA SER A 40 -10.13 9.56 7.14
C SER A 40 -10.01 9.94 5.66
N GLY A 41 -9.89 8.91 4.82
CA GLY A 41 -10.03 9.06 3.38
C GLY A 41 -9.22 8.07 2.55
N PHE A 42 -9.63 7.94 1.30
CA PHE A 42 -8.92 7.21 0.26
C PHE A 42 -8.05 8.16 -0.54
N THR A 43 -6.74 7.97 -0.50
CA THR A 43 -5.79 8.85 -1.20
C THR A 43 -4.56 8.07 -1.66
N HIS A 44 -3.71 8.72 -2.43
CA HIS A 44 -2.46 8.14 -2.91
C HIS A 44 -1.31 9.14 -2.85
N GLY A 45 -0.10 8.59 -2.72
CA GLY A 45 1.15 9.32 -2.88
C GLY A 45 2.02 8.63 -3.92
N VAL A 46 2.83 9.41 -4.63
CA VAL A 46 3.81 8.88 -5.58
C VAL A 46 5.20 9.25 -5.08
N GLY A 47 6.07 8.26 -4.99
CA GLY A 47 7.47 8.43 -4.61
C GLY A 47 8.42 7.73 -5.57
N TRP A 48 9.70 7.98 -5.38
CA TRP A 48 10.76 7.46 -6.22
C TRP A 48 12.01 7.17 -5.39
N CYS A 49 12.78 6.16 -5.77
CA CYS A 49 14.11 5.93 -5.21
C CYS A 49 15.04 7.05 -5.68
N ALA A 50 16.07 7.43 -4.93
CA ALA A 50 17.18 8.22 -5.51
C ALA A 50 18.02 7.36 -6.47
N PRO A 51 18.46 7.84 -7.66
CA PRO A 51 18.18 9.10 -8.35
C PRO A 51 17.05 8.98 -9.40
N GLN A 52 15.85 8.59 -8.99
CA GLN A 52 14.65 8.27 -9.80
C GLN A 52 14.76 7.02 -10.67
N GLN A 53 15.49 6.00 -10.19
CA GLN A 53 15.63 4.71 -10.88
C GLN A 53 14.37 3.84 -10.86
N GLY A 54 13.44 4.16 -9.96
CA GLY A 54 12.16 3.48 -9.83
C GLY A 54 11.16 4.37 -9.10
N ALA A 55 9.88 4.03 -9.24
CA ALA A 55 8.77 4.77 -8.67
C ALA A 55 7.79 3.84 -7.96
N CYS A 56 7.04 4.39 -7.00
CA CYS A 56 5.97 3.73 -6.28
C CYS A 56 4.76 4.65 -6.22
N LYS A 57 3.58 4.15 -6.59
CA LYS A 57 2.28 4.73 -6.21
C LYS A 57 1.75 3.91 -5.04
N LEU A 58 1.65 4.55 -3.88
CA LEU A 58 1.03 3.98 -2.69
C LEU A 58 -0.37 4.57 -2.56
N SER A 59 -1.40 3.73 -2.53
CA SER A 59 -2.78 4.15 -2.26
C SER A 59 -3.25 3.54 -0.95
N LEU A 60 -3.83 4.34 -0.07
CA LEU A 60 -4.32 3.91 1.23
C LEU A 60 -5.79 4.32 1.39
N ASN A 61 -6.57 3.45 2.02
CA ASN A 61 -7.89 3.78 2.57
C ASN A 61 -7.77 3.85 4.08
N ILE A 62 -7.97 5.03 4.63
CA ILE A 62 -7.80 5.31 6.03
C ILE A 62 -9.17 5.56 6.64
N LYS A 63 -9.51 4.86 7.72
CA LYS A 63 -10.73 5.03 8.50
C LYS A 63 -10.36 5.28 9.95
N ASP A 64 -10.83 6.39 10.50
CA ASP A 64 -10.57 6.80 11.89
C ASP A 64 -9.07 6.76 12.24
N GLY A 65 -8.22 7.24 11.32
CA GLY A 65 -6.77 7.27 11.44
C GLY A 65 -6.05 5.93 11.20
N ILE A 66 -6.77 4.84 10.98
CA ILE A 66 -6.25 3.49 10.74
C ILE A 66 -6.27 3.14 9.27
N ILE A 67 -5.17 2.56 8.78
CA ILE A 67 -5.07 2.06 7.41
C ILE A 67 -5.87 0.76 7.30
N GLU A 68 -6.98 0.77 6.57
CA GLU A 68 -7.81 -0.41 6.34
C GLU A 68 -7.39 -1.18 5.09
N GLU A 69 -6.88 -0.48 4.07
CA GLU A 69 -6.30 -1.09 2.88
C GLU A 69 -5.07 -0.34 2.38
N ALA A 70 -4.17 -1.09 1.73
CA ALA A 70 -2.99 -0.57 1.04
C ALA A 70 -2.85 -1.23 -0.34
N LEU A 71 -2.80 -0.42 -1.39
CA LEU A 71 -2.40 -0.83 -2.73
C LEU A 71 -1.03 -0.23 -3.04
N VAL A 72 -0.06 -1.08 -3.36
CA VAL A 72 1.33 -0.69 -3.63
C VAL A 72 1.68 -1.06 -5.06
N GLU A 73 1.81 -0.07 -5.92
CA GLU A 73 2.16 -0.21 -7.34
C GLU A 73 3.58 0.30 -7.57
N THR A 74 4.47 -0.53 -8.12
CA THR A 74 5.90 -0.23 -8.25
C THR A 74 6.44 -0.47 -9.65
N ILE A 75 7.32 0.43 -10.08
CA ILE A 75 8.11 0.33 -11.31
C ILE A 75 9.58 0.40 -10.90
N GLY A 76 10.35 -0.65 -11.18
CA GLY A 76 11.78 -0.67 -10.88
C GLY A 76 12.35 -2.08 -10.77
N CYS A 77 13.36 -2.26 -9.92
CA CYS A 77 14.02 -3.55 -9.76
C CYS A 77 13.15 -4.58 -9.00
N SER A 78 13.50 -5.86 -9.09
CA SER A 78 12.76 -6.93 -8.39
C SER A 78 12.67 -6.71 -6.88
N GLY A 79 13.74 -6.18 -6.27
CA GLY A 79 13.75 -5.82 -4.85
C GLY A 79 12.67 -4.80 -4.46
N MET A 80 12.23 -3.92 -5.39
CA MET A 80 11.10 -3.02 -5.14
C MET A 80 9.78 -3.79 -5.05
N THR A 81 9.58 -4.80 -5.90
CA THR A 81 8.35 -5.61 -5.84
C THR A 81 8.30 -6.48 -4.58
N HIS A 82 9.42 -7.01 -4.11
CA HIS A 82 9.48 -7.69 -2.80
C HIS A 82 9.27 -6.72 -1.62
N SER A 83 9.79 -5.49 -1.72
CA SER A 83 9.51 -4.45 -0.72
C SER A 83 8.04 -4.04 -0.71
N ALA A 84 7.41 -3.95 -1.88
CA ALA A 84 5.98 -3.68 -2.01
C ALA A 84 5.13 -4.77 -1.35
N ALA A 85 5.53 -6.05 -1.48
CA ALA A 85 4.86 -7.17 -0.85
C ALA A 85 4.87 -7.03 0.68
N MET A 86 6.05 -6.77 1.26
CA MET A 86 6.18 -6.49 2.69
C MET A 86 5.37 -5.26 3.12
N ALA A 87 5.43 -4.16 2.36
CA ALA A 87 4.68 -2.95 2.68
C ALA A 87 3.16 -3.20 2.70
N SER A 88 2.63 -3.94 1.72
CA SER A 88 1.20 -4.28 1.69
C SER A 88 0.75 -5.20 2.83
N GLU A 89 1.66 -5.93 3.45
CA GLU A 89 1.39 -6.74 4.64
C GLU A 89 1.49 -5.90 5.93
N ILE A 90 2.50 -5.03 6.02
CA ILE A 90 2.84 -4.27 7.23
C ILE A 90 1.90 -3.08 7.47
N LEU A 91 1.45 -2.41 6.40
CA LEU A 91 0.71 -1.14 6.51
C LEU A 91 -0.71 -1.28 7.06
N PRO A 92 -1.54 -2.26 6.64
CA PRO A 92 -2.89 -2.39 7.16
C PRO A 92 -2.90 -2.61 8.68
N GLY A 93 -3.82 -1.92 9.37
CA GLY A 93 -3.94 -1.93 10.83
C GLY A 93 -3.05 -0.92 11.55
N LYS A 94 -2.08 -0.28 10.87
CA LYS A 94 -1.31 0.82 11.44
C LYS A 94 -2.07 2.13 11.37
N THR A 95 -1.77 3.03 12.29
CA THR A 95 -2.08 4.45 12.12
C THR A 95 -1.21 5.07 11.04
N ILE A 96 -1.65 6.20 10.47
CA ILE A 96 -0.84 6.96 9.50
C ILE A 96 0.52 7.43 10.07
N LEU A 97 0.61 7.68 11.38
CA LEU A 97 1.86 8.08 12.03
C LEU A 97 2.80 6.89 12.21
N GLU A 98 2.29 5.72 12.60
CA GLU A 98 3.09 4.50 12.66
C GLU A 98 3.59 4.10 11.27
N ALA A 99 2.75 4.21 10.25
CA ALA A 99 3.13 3.94 8.87
C ALA A 99 4.24 4.89 8.38
N LEU A 100 4.17 6.18 8.70
CA LEU A 100 5.21 7.16 8.36
C LEU A 100 6.56 6.85 9.04
N ASN A 101 6.55 6.19 10.19
CA ASN A 101 7.74 5.80 10.95
C ASN A 101 8.12 4.32 10.78
N THR A 102 7.48 3.62 9.84
CA THR A 102 7.80 2.23 9.52
C THR A 102 8.84 2.21 8.40
N ASP A 103 9.89 1.41 8.55
CA ASP A 103 10.82 1.15 7.44
C ASP A 103 10.17 0.20 6.43
N LEU A 104 9.82 0.74 5.26
CA LEU A 104 9.22 -0.02 4.15
C LEU A 104 10.27 -0.55 3.16
N VAL A 105 11.56 -0.53 3.55
CA VAL A 105 12.74 -1.07 2.83
C VAL A 105 13.09 -0.34 1.54
N CYS A 106 12.10 0.02 0.73
CA CYS A 106 12.26 0.75 -0.52
C CYS A 106 12.02 2.25 -0.32
N ASP A 107 13.03 3.05 -0.66
CA ASP A 107 12.98 4.52 -0.62
C ASP A 107 11.80 5.12 -1.41
N ALA A 108 11.42 4.50 -2.55
CA ALA A 108 10.25 4.94 -3.30
C ALA A 108 8.95 4.80 -2.49
N ILE A 109 8.79 3.73 -1.71
CA ILE A 109 7.59 3.50 -0.88
C ILE A 109 7.61 4.45 0.31
N ASN A 110 8.76 4.61 0.98
CA ASN A 110 8.91 5.57 2.08
C ASN A 110 8.61 7.01 1.61
N THR A 111 9.11 7.39 0.44
CA THR A 111 8.79 8.69 -0.17
C THR A 111 7.31 8.79 -0.54
N ALA A 112 6.70 7.75 -1.13
CA ALA A 112 5.27 7.75 -1.44
C ALA A 112 4.41 7.91 -0.18
N MET A 113 4.77 7.25 0.92
CA MET A 113 4.11 7.39 2.22
C MET A 113 4.21 8.81 2.78
N ARG A 114 5.38 9.45 2.66
CA ARG A 114 5.56 10.87 3.04
C ARG A 114 4.66 11.78 2.22
N GLU A 115 4.65 11.64 0.89
CA GLU A 115 3.83 12.50 0.02
C GLU A 115 2.34 12.25 0.25
N LEU A 116 1.92 11.01 0.47
CA LEU A 116 0.56 10.65 0.85
C LEU A 116 0.16 11.31 2.18
N PHE A 117 1.04 11.24 3.18
CA PHE A 117 0.80 11.86 4.49
C PHE A 117 0.57 13.37 4.34
N LEU A 118 1.35 14.06 3.50
CA LEU A 118 1.13 15.48 3.21
C LEU A 118 -0.25 15.74 2.60
N GLN A 119 -0.74 14.88 1.71
CA GLN A 119 -2.08 15.05 1.14
C GLN A 119 -3.17 14.89 2.22
N ILE A 120 -3.12 13.81 2.99
CA ILE A 120 -4.22 13.45 3.88
C ILE A 120 -4.37 14.43 5.06
N VAL A 121 -3.27 14.96 5.61
CA VAL A 121 -3.34 15.95 6.71
C VAL A 121 -3.91 17.30 6.28
N TYR A 122 -3.99 17.57 4.97
CA TYR A 122 -4.64 18.77 4.41
C TYR A 122 -6.05 18.47 3.85
N GLY A 123 -6.62 17.29 4.14
CA GLY A 123 -7.92 16.86 3.60
C GLY A 123 -7.93 16.66 2.08
N ARG A 124 -6.76 16.38 1.49
CA ARG A 124 -6.65 16.10 0.05
C ARG A 124 -6.74 14.60 -0.16
N SER A 125 -7.97 14.11 -0.22
CA SER A 125 -8.27 12.72 -0.55
C SER A 125 -9.21 12.64 -1.75
N GLN A 126 -9.13 11.55 -2.49
CA GLN A 126 -10.04 11.27 -3.60
C GLN A 126 -11.49 11.13 -3.10
N SER A 127 -11.64 10.69 -1.85
CA SER A 127 -12.92 10.51 -1.18
C SER A 127 -13.38 11.73 -0.36
N ALA A 128 -12.70 12.88 -0.47
CA ALA A 128 -12.96 14.04 0.39
C ALA A 128 -14.42 14.53 0.33
N PHE A 129 -15.06 14.38 -0.83
CA PHE A 129 -16.45 14.79 -1.08
C PHE A 129 -17.41 13.61 -1.28
N SER A 130 -16.99 12.39 -0.92
CA SER A 130 -17.83 11.19 -0.97
C SER A 130 -18.43 10.96 0.40
N ASP A 131 -19.76 10.93 0.52
CA ASP A 131 -20.43 10.65 1.80
C ASP A 131 -19.98 9.29 2.37
N ASP A 132 -19.41 9.31 3.58
CA ASP A 132 -18.79 8.17 4.28
C ASP A 132 -17.59 7.52 3.53
N GLY A 133 -17.03 8.26 2.57
CA GLY A 133 -15.82 7.91 1.86
C GLY A 133 -16.00 6.78 0.84
N LEU A 134 -14.88 6.14 0.48
CA LEU A 134 -14.91 4.94 -0.34
C LEU A 134 -14.85 3.67 0.53
N ASN A 135 -15.49 2.60 0.05
CA ASN A 135 -15.46 1.30 0.71
C ASN A 135 -14.04 0.72 0.71
N VAL A 136 -13.72 -0.05 1.75
CA VAL A 136 -12.54 -0.92 1.75
C VAL A 136 -12.70 -1.93 0.61
N GLY A 137 -11.74 -1.98 -0.30
CA GLY A 137 -11.83 -2.67 -1.58
C GLY A 137 -11.68 -1.72 -2.78
N ALA A 138 -11.92 -0.42 -2.61
CA ALA A 138 -11.89 0.56 -3.69
C ALA A 138 -10.52 0.63 -4.41
N GLY A 139 -9.42 0.45 -3.66
CA GLY A 139 -8.10 0.37 -4.28
C GLY A 139 -7.96 -0.82 -5.24
N LEU A 140 -8.51 -1.98 -4.88
CA LEU A 140 -8.50 -3.16 -5.74
C LEU A 140 -9.40 -2.97 -6.97
N GLU A 141 -10.56 -2.32 -6.80
CA GLU A 141 -11.48 -1.97 -7.89
C GLU A 141 -10.88 -0.97 -8.89
N ASP A 142 -10.00 -0.07 -8.44
CA ASP A 142 -9.28 0.91 -9.28
C ASP A 142 -8.37 0.24 -10.32
N LEU A 143 -7.94 -1.01 -10.08
CA LEU A 143 -7.22 -1.83 -11.07
C LEU A 143 -8.12 -2.26 -12.25
N GLY A 144 -9.43 -2.05 -12.15
CA GLY A 144 -10.40 -2.32 -13.20
C GLY A 144 -10.66 -3.81 -13.43
N LYS A 145 -11.13 -4.12 -14.64
CA LYS A 145 -11.56 -5.49 -14.98
C LYS A 145 -10.37 -6.45 -14.97
N GLY A 146 -10.45 -7.45 -14.10
CA GLY A 146 -9.43 -8.49 -13.95
C GLY A 146 -8.41 -8.24 -12.84
N LEU A 147 -8.57 -7.18 -12.04
CA LEU A 147 -7.76 -6.89 -10.84
C LEU A 147 -6.26 -6.95 -11.15
N ARG A 148 -5.85 -6.18 -12.17
CA ARG A 148 -4.54 -6.30 -12.79
C ARG A 148 -3.98 -4.94 -13.21
N SER A 149 -2.67 -4.76 -12.97
CA SER A 149 -1.89 -3.64 -13.49
C SER A 149 -0.79 -4.14 -14.46
N GLN A 150 -0.09 -3.21 -15.10
CA GLN A 150 1.09 -3.51 -15.95
C GLN A 150 2.41 -3.46 -15.18
N VAL A 151 2.36 -3.16 -13.88
CA VAL A 151 3.52 -2.92 -13.03
C VAL A 151 3.46 -3.82 -11.79
N GLY A 152 4.53 -3.87 -11.00
CA GLY A 152 4.53 -4.67 -9.78
C GLY A 152 3.43 -4.20 -8.83
N THR A 153 2.52 -5.09 -8.43
CA THR A 153 1.27 -4.71 -7.76
C THR A 153 0.98 -5.64 -6.61
N MET A 154 0.89 -5.07 -5.42
CA MET A 154 0.53 -5.77 -4.19
C MET A 154 -0.63 -5.06 -3.53
N TYR A 155 -1.54 -5.83 -2.96
CA TYR A 155 -2.71 -5.30 -2.29
C TYR A 155 -2.83 -5.95 -0.92
N GLY A 156 -3.18 -5.18 0.11
CA GLY A 156 -3.39 -5.71 1.44
C GLY A 156 -4.55 -5.03 2.13
N THR A 157 -5.29 -5.80 2.92
CA THR A 157 -6.35 -5.28 3.78
C THR A 157 -6.16 -5.77 5.20
N ARG A 158 -6.64 -5.00 6.16
CA ARG A 158 -6.69 -5.43 7.55
C ARG A 158 -7.60 -6.66 7.74
N TYR A 159 -8.62 -6.80 6.89
CA TYR A 159 -9.60 -7.87 7.01
C TYR A 159 -9.15 -9.21 6.41
N LYS A 160 -8.45 -9.20 5.27
CA LYS A 160 -8.08 -10.42 4.51
C LYS A 160 -6.58 -10.60 4.26
N GLY A 161 -5.76 -9.71 4.82
CA GLY A 161 -4.32 -9.75 4.64
C GLY A 161 -3.90 -9.40 3.22
N VAL A 162 -2.70 -9.85 2.85
CA VAL A 162 -2.01 -9.46 1.62
C VAL A 162 -2.31 -10.37 0.43
N ARG A 163 -2.23 -9.80 -0.77
CA ARG A 163 -2.38 -10.44 -2.08
C ARG A 163 -1.28 -9.94 -3.01
N TYR A 164 -0.42 -10.86 -3.46
CA TYR A 164 0.60 -10.58 -4.45
C TYR A 164 -0.01 -10.79 -5.84
N LEU A 165 -0.12 -9.74 -6.63
CA LEU A 165 -0.82 -9.80 -7.93
C LEU A 165 0.17 -9.88 -9.09
N GLU A 166 1.11 -8.94 -9.13
CA GLU A 166 2.14 -8.84 -10.17
C GLU A 166 3.50 -8.64 -9.50
N MET A 167 4.42 -9.57 -9.70
CA MET A 167 5.81 -9.42 -9.25
C MET A 167 6.70 -9.04 -10.44
N ALA A 168 7.93 -8.60 -10.20
CA ALA A 168 8.87 -8.35 -11.29
C ALA A 168 9.14 -9.61 -12.14
N GLU A 169 9.00 -10.80 -11.55
CA GLU A 169 9.15 -12.06 -12.27
C GLU A 169 7.96 -12.37 -13.21
N GLY A 170 6.76 -11.86 -12.90
CA GLY A 170 5.58 -12.04 -13.73
C GLY A 170 4.25 -12.04 -12.98
N TYR A 171 3.22 -12.54 -13.68
CA TYR A 171 1.85 -12.65 -13.18
C TYR A 171 1.78 -13.72 -12.09
N VAL A 172 1.38 -13.37 -10.88
CA VAL A 172 1.21 -14.34 -9.79
C VAL A 172 -0.05 -15.15 -10.02
N THR A 173 0.11 -16.46 -10.18
CA THR A 173 -0.98 -17.42 -10.39
C THR A 173 -1.50 -17.96 -9.08
N ARG A 174 -0.61 -18.24 -8.11
CA ARG A 174 -0.95 -18.81 -6.80
C ARG A 174 -0.06 -18.26 -5.71
N MET A 175 -0.63 -18.02 -4.53
CA MET A 175 0.14 -17.81 -3.30
C MET A 175 0.16 -19.11 -2.48
N ALA A 176 1.30 -19.39 -1.85
CA ALA A 176 1.48 -20.49 -0.92
C ALA A 176 1.38 -19.99 0.52
N LEU A 177 0.52 -20.64 1.31
CA LEU A 177 0.31 -20.37 2.72
C LEU A 177 0.75 -21.58 3.56
N ASP A 178 1.30 -21.33 4.75
CA ASP A 178 1.57 -22.36 5.75
C ASP A 178 0.33 -22.71 6.59
N GLU A 179 0.51 -23.53 7.62
CA GLU A 179 -0.56 -24.00 8.51
C GLU A 179 -1.23 -22.88 9.32
N ASP A 180 -0.55 -21.74 9.47
CA ASP A 180 -1.04 -20.54 10.17
C ASP A 180 -1.59 -19.48 9.19
N ASP A 181 -1.85 -19.87 7.93
CA ASP A 181 -2.26 -18.99 6.83
C ASP A 181 -1.26 -17.85 6.52
N GLN A 182 0.02 -18.00 6.90
CA GLN A 182 1.06 -17.00 6.60
C GLN A 182 1.64 -17.23 5.21
N VAL A 183 1.99 -16.14 4.51
CA VAL A 183 2.54 -16.24 3.15
C VAL A 183 3.98 -16.76 3.20
N ILE A 184 4.22 -17.89 2.54
CA ILE A 184 5.56 -18.51 2.50
C ILE A 184 6.18 -18.57 1.11
N GLY A 185 5.40 -18.30 0.07
CA GLY A 185 5.87 -18.32 -1.32
C GLY A 185 4.78 -17.99 -2.32
N TYR A 186 5.14 -18.00 -3.60
CA TYR A 186 4.19 -17.78 -4.70
C TYR A 186 4.66 -18.46 -5.99
N GLU A 187 3.72 -18.76 -6.86
CA GLU A 187 3.93 -19.19 -8.24
C GLU A 187 3.58 -18.05 -9.18
N PHE A 188 4.37 -17.90 -10.23
CA PHE A 188 4.18 -16.87 -11.24
C PHE A 188 4.40 -17.41 -12.65
N VAL A 189 3.85 -16.70 -13.63
CA VAL A 189 4.11 -16.94 -15.06
C VAL A 189 4.81 -15.74 -15.64
N SER A 190 6.01 -15.96 -16.18
CA SER A 190 6.77 -14.92 -16.88
C SER A 190 6.26 -14.73 -18.30
N LEU A 191 5.38 -13.74 -18.51
CA LEU A 191 4.73 -13.49 -19.79
C LEU A 191 5.71 -13.15 -20.93
N GLY A 192 6.82 -12.48 -20.61
CA GLY A 192 7.89 -12.21 -21.57
C GLY A 192 8.52 -13.51 -22.09
N LYS A 193 8.93 -14.40 -21.18
CA LYS A 193 9.50 -15.71 -21.54
C LYS A 193 8.50 -16.57 -22.31
N MET A 194 7.24 -16.59 -21.87
CA MET A 194 6.16 -17.33 -22.54
C MET A 194 6.01 -16.88 -23.99
N THR A 195 5.98 -15.56 -24.20
CA THR A 195 5.88 -14.98 -25.55
C THR A 195 7.10 -15.33 -26.40
N ASP A 196 8.31 -15.35 -25.83
CA ASP A 196 9.53 -15.71 -26.54
C ASP A 196 9.58 -17.20 -26.92
N PHE A 197 9.07 -18.10 -26.07
CA PHE A 197 8.93 -19.53 -26.41
C PHE A 197 7.93 -19.75 -27.55
N ILE A 198 6.77 -19.06 -27.51
CA ILE A 198 5.78 -19.12 -28.59
C ILE A 198 6.39 -18.64 -29.91
N LYS A 199 7.14 -17.52 -29.91
CA LYS A 199 7.85 -17.02 -31.10
C LYS A 199 8.87 -18.01 -31.67
N LYS A 200 9.44 -18.86 -30.82
CA LYS A 200 10.39 -19.91 -31.22
C LYS A 200 9.71 -21.20 -31.70
N GLY A 201 8.38 -21.24 -31.71
CA GLY A 201 7.59 -22.34 -32.25
C GLY A 201 7.03 -23.31 -31.21
N ASP A 202 7.19 -23.05 -29.91
CA ASP A 202 6.47 -23.81 -28.89
C ASP A 202 4.96 -23.52 -28.98
N ASP A 203 4.12 -24.54 -28.76
CA ASP A 203 2.69 -24.32 -28.58
C ASP A 203 2.40 -23.58 -27.27
N ALA A 204 1.18 -23.06 -27.14
CA ALA A 204 0.80 -22.22 -26.00
C ALA A 204 0.97 -22.91 -24.64
N GLN A 205 0.66 -24.22 -24.54
CA GLN A 205 0.76 -24.94 -23.28
C GLN A 205 2.21 -25.20 -22.91
N THR A 206 3.01 -25.69 -23.86
CA THR A 206 4.44 -25.93 -23.65
C THR A 206 5.17 -24.63 -23.25
N ALA A 207 4.85 -23.51 -23.89
CA ALA A 207 5.41 -22.21 -23.56
C ALA A 207 5.00 -21.72 -22.16
N TYR A 208 3.75 -21.95 -21.77
CA TYR A 208 3.25 -21.64 -20.43
C TYR A 208 4.02 -22.43 -19.38
N ASP A 209 4.09 -23.76 -19.51
CA ASP A 209 4.74 -24.64 -18.54
C ASP A 209 6.22 -24.29 -18.35
N LYS A 210 6.94 -23.95 -19.43
CA LYS A 210 8.34 -23.49 -19.38
C LYS A 210 8.53 -22.12 -18.74
N SER A 211 7.47 -21.32 -18.61
CA SER A 211 7.51 -19.95 -18.10
C SER A 211 6.98 -19.81 -16.68
N VAL A 212 6.42 -20.89 -16.13
CA VAL A 212 6.02 -20.99 -14.73
C VAL A 212 7.28 -21.06 -13.86
N GLY A 213 7.28 -20.31 -12.77
CA GLY A 213 8.30 -20.37 -11.73
C GLY A 213 7.70 -20.21 -10.35
N THR A 214 8.48 -20.53 -9.33
CA THR A 214 8.07 -20.42 -7.92
C THR A 214 9.13 -19.65 -7.13
N TYR A 215 8.70 -18.96 -6.08
CA TYR A 215 9.57 -18.26 -5.13
C TYR A 215 9.22 -18.63 -3.69
N GLY A 216 10.21 -18.55 -2.79
CA GLY A 216 10.06 -18.88 -1.37
C GLY A 216 9.90 -20.38 -1.13
N ARG A 217 9.25 -20.74 -0.03
CA ARG A 217 8.96 -22.12 0.38
C ARG A 217 7.68 -22.64 -0.26
N PHE A 218 7.48 -22.34 -1.56
CA PHE A 218 6.23 -22.64 -2.26
C PHE A 218 5.84 -24.12 -2.17
N ALA A 219 6.80 -25.03 -2.32
CA ALA A 219 6.54 -26.48 -2.26
C ALA A 219 6.15 -26.99 -0.85
N GLU A 220 6.36 -26.20 0.19
CA GLU A 220 6.05 -26.54 1.59
C GLU A 220 4.65 -26.05 2.01
N ALA A 221 3.84 -25.55 1.07
CA ALA A 221 2.54 -24.96 1.40
C ALA A 221 1.56 -25.99 1.97
N ALA A 222 0.89 -25.60 3.06
CA ALA A 222 -0.31 -26.28 3.52
C ALA A 222 -1.50 -25.98 2.60
N LYS A 223 -1.53 -24.77 2.00
CA LYS A 223 -2.60 -24.31 1.13
C LYS A 223 -2.08 -23.43 0.00
N TYR A 224 -2.72 -23.53 -1.17
CA TYR A 224 -2.52 -22.61 -2.28
C TYR A 224 -3.80 -21.83 -2.55
N ILE A 225 -3.69 -20.54 -2.83
CA ILE A 225 -4.83 -19.67 -3.14
C ILE A 225 -4.60 -18.91 -4.45
N ASP A 226 -5.67 -18.65 -5.20
CA ASP A 226 -5.67 -17.64 -6.28
C ASP A 226 -5.83 -16.24 -5.65
N PRO A 227 -4.81 -15.36 -5.73
CA PRO A 227 -4.83 -14.08 -5.02
C PRO A 227 -5.92 -13.11 -5.49
N ARG A 228 -6.62 -13.41 -6.58
CA ARG A 228 -7.70 -12.58 -7.14
C ARG A 228 -9.10 -13.12 -6.84
N LYS A 229 -9.22 -14.30 -6.23
CA LYS A 229 -10.50 -14.96 -5.98
C LYS A 229 -10.69 -15.37 -4.53
N GLU A 230 -9.62 -15.79 -3.88
CA GLU A 230 -9.60 -16.29 -2.50
C GLU A 230 -8.80 -15.34 -1.59
#